data_AF-A0A1X9NGK8-F1
#
_entry.id   AF-A0A1X9NGK8-F1
#
_cell.length_a   1.000
_cell.length_b   1.000
_cell.length_c   1.000
_cell.angle_alpha   90.00
_cell.angle_beta   90.00
_cell.angle_gamma   90.00
#
_symmetry.space_group_name_H-M   'P 1'
#
loop_
_entity.id
_entity.type
_entity.pdbx_description
1 polymer ?
#
loop_
_entity_poly.entity_id
_entity_poly.type
_entity_poly.pdbx_seq_one_letter_code
_entity_poly.pdbx_strand_id
1 'polypeptide(L)'
;MDMISNIPQQHTFQPISFDEQVALVSECLLMAGAIKRHNEDAAIVFGDESTLDVVDDMARVMDGADELLAELTEEKPLNAFEAQELQLVWNKLRHLVAATYQGSYFSNSLYN
;
A
#
# COMPACT_ATOMS: atom_id res chain seq x y z
N MET A 1 -3.65 31.74 -36.79
CA MET A 1 -3.76 30.26 -36.79
C MET A 1 -2.60 29.78 -35.95
N ASP A 2 -2.81 29.66 -34.64
CA ASP A 2 -1.82 29.10 -33.73
C ASP A 2 -2.43 27.82 -33.16
N MET A 3 -2.05 26.68 -33.74
CA MET A 3 -2.41 25.38 -33.20
C MET A 3 -1.54 25.15 -31.96
N ILE A 4 -2.11 25.40 -30.78
CA ILE A 4 -1.55 24.92 -29.52
C ILE A 4 -1.48 23.40 -29.62
N SER A 5 -0.26 22.90 -29.78
CA SER A 5 0.06 21.49 -29.80
C SER A 5 -0.20 20.91 -28.39
N ASN A 6 -1.41 20.41 -28.17
CA ASN A 6 -1.75 19.58 -27.01
C ASN A 6 -1.14 18.18 -27.22
N ILE A 7 0.18 18.07 -27.12
CA ILE A 7 0.82 16.77 -26.91
C ILE A 7 0.66 16.48 -25.41
N PRO A 8 -0.11 15.45 -25.01
CA PRO A 8 -0.15 15.05 -23.61
C PRO A 8 1.28 14.74 -23.17
N GLN A 9 1.74 15.36 -22.09
CA GLN A 9 3.04 15.04 -21.51
C GLN A 9 3.06 13.53 -21.24
N GLN A 10 3.85 12.80 -22.04
CA GLN A 10 4.19 11.43 -21.72
C GLN A 10 4.98 11.51 -20.42
N HIS A 11 4.34 11.17 -19.30
CA HIS A 11 5.03 10.97 -18.04
C HIS A 11 6.05 9.85 -18.27
N THR A 12 7.30 10.23 -18.51
CA THR A 12 8.42 9.31 -18.55
C THR A 12 8.65 8.84 -17.12
N PHE A 13 8.12 7.66 -16.80
CA PHE A 13 8.37 7.02 -15.51
C PHE A 13 9.87 6.74 -15.43
N GLN A 14 10.53 7.29 -14.41
CA GLN A 14 11.93 6.94 -14.18
C GLN A 14 11.97 5.50 -13.66
N PRO A 15 12.83 4.63 -14.22
CA PRO A 15 13.01 3.29 -13.69
C PRO A 15 13.52 3.40 -12.25
N ILE A 16 12.84 2.74 -11.31
CA ILE A 16 13.34 2.58 -9.94
C ILE A 16 14.42 1.50 -9.90
N SER A 17 15.46 1.74 -9.11
CA SER A 17 16.57 0.82 -8.90
C SER A 17 16.12 -0.46 -8.19
N PHE A 18 16.91 -1.52 -8.28
CA PHE A 18 16.62 -2.79 -7.59
C PHE A 18 16.52 -2.61 -6.07
N ASP A 19 17.41 -1.82 -5.47
CA ASP A 19 17.36 -1.52 -4.03
C ASP A 19 16.06 -0.79 -3.64
N GLU A 20 15.59 0.12 -4.50
CA GLU A 20 14.30 0.80 -4.32
C GLU A 20 13.11 -0.16 -4.48
N GLN A 21 13.18 -1.13 -5.39
CA GLN A 21 12.15 -2.17 -5.53
C GLN A 21 12.04 -3.00 -4.24
N VAL A 22 13.16 -3.49 -3.72
CA VAL A 22 13.21 -4.26 -2.46
C VAL A 22 12.68 -3.43 -1.29
N ALA A 23 13.06 -2.15 -1.21
CA ALA A 23 12.58 -1.24 -0.18
C ALA A 23 11.06 -1.04 -0.27
N LEU A 24 10.51 -0.80 -1.47
CA LEU A 24 9.07 -0.61 -1.68
C LEU A 24 8.26 -1.85 -1.30
N VAL A 25 8.69 -3.05 -1.69
CA VAL A 25 8.01 -4.31 -1.30
C VAL A 25 8.02 -4.47 0.22
N SER A 26 9.16 -4.23 0.86
CA SER A 26 9.30 -4.32 2.31
C SER A 26 8.39 -3.32 3.04
N GLU A 27 8.29 -2.09 2.52
CA GLU A 27 7.38 -1.08 3.06
C GLU A 27 5.91 -1.45 2.88
N CYS A 28 5.54 -2.03 1.73
CA CYS A 28 4.18 -2.55 1.51
C CYS A 28 3.81 -3.61 2.57
N LEU A 29 4.69 -4.56 2.84
CA LEU A 29 4.49 -5.59 3.87
C LEU A 29 4.27 -4.96 5.26
N LEU A 30 5.12 -4.00 5.64
CA LEU A 30 5.02 -3.31 6.92
C LEU A 30 3.72 -2.51 7.06
N MET A 31 3.32 -1.77 6.02
CA MET A 31 2.10 -0.96 6.02
C MET A 31 0.85 -1.84 6.05
N ALA A 32 0.78 -2.88 5.23
CA ALA A 32 -0.34 -3.83 5.23
C ALA A 32 -0.48 -4.50 6.60
N GLY A 33 0.64 -4.96 7.19
CA GLY A 33 0.63 -5.53 8.54
C GLY A 33 0.18 -4.56 9.63
N ALA A 34 0.52 -3.26 9.51
CA ALA A 34 0.07 -2.23 10.44
C ALA A 34 -1.44 -1.96 10.33
N ILE A 35 -1.98 -1.90 9.12
CA ILE A 35 -3.43 -1.73 8.87
C ILE A 35 -4.19 -2.96 9.37
N LYS A 36 -3.69 -4.15 9.03
CA LYS A 36 -4.30 -5.43 9.43
C LYS A 36 -4.46 -5.51 10.94
N ARG A 37 -3.36 -5.34 11.69
CA ARG A 37 -3.38 -5.40 13.16
C ARG A 37 -4.33 -4.39 13.78
N HIS A 38 -4.36 -3.16 13.26
CA HIS A 38 -5.28 -2.14 13.76
C HIS A 38 -6.76 -2.57 13.63
N ASN A 39 -7.12 -3.16 12.49
CA ASN A 39 -8.49 -3.61 12.23
C ASN A 39 -8.82 -4.89 13.03
N GLU A 40 -7.88 -5.81 13.19
CA GLU A 40 -8.05 -6.99 14.07
C GLU A 40 -8.31 -6.56 15.53
N ASP A 41 -7.51 -5.61 16.03
CA ASP A 41 -7.68 -5.07 17.38
C ASP A 41 -9.04 -4.37 17.51
N ALA A 42 -9.47 -3.61 16.49
CA ALA A 42 -10.78 -2.96 16.49
C ALA A 42 -11.94 -3.97 16.51
N ALA A 43 -11.87 -5.05 15.72
CA ALA A 43 -12.86 -6.11 15.72
C ALA A 43 -12.98 -6.78 17.10
N ILE A 44 -11.85 -7.02 17.78
CA ILE A 44 -11.81 -7.64 19.11
C ILE A 44 -12.34 -6.69 20.20
N VAL A 45 -11.88 -5.43 20.19
CA VAL A 45 -12.17 -4.45 21.26
C VAL A 45 -13.59 -3.88 21.14
N PHE A 46 -14.03 -3.57 19.92
CA PHE A 46 -15.30 -2.90 19.67
C PHE A 46 -16.39 -3.85 19.16
N GLY A 47 -16.07 -5.12 18.87
CA GLY A 47 -17.01 -6.06 18.28
C GLY A 47 -17.40 -5.69 16.85
N ASP A 48 -16.60 -4.86 16.16
CA ASP A 48 -16.88 -4.36 14.83
C ASP A 48 -16.36 -5.29 13.74
N GLU A 49 -17.19 -6.27 13.37
CA GLU A 49 -16.89 -7.23 12.30
C GLU A 49 -16.81 -6.59 10.92
N SER A 50 -17.26 -5.33 10.73
CA SER A 50 -17.18 -4.64 9.43
C SER A 50 -15.74 -4.38 8.98
N THR A 51 -14.78 -4.50 9.89
CA THR A 51 -13.35 -4.34 9.63
C THR A 51 -12.67 -5.61 9.11
N LEU A 52 -13.33 -6.78 9.20
CA LEU A 52 -12.73 -8.07 8.83
C LEU A 52 -12.43 -8.20 7.33
N ASP A 53 -13.24 -7.57 6.47
CA ASP A 53 -12.96 -7.52 5.03
C ASP A 53 -11.60 -6.83 4.75
N VAL A 54 -11.28 -5.78 5.51
CA VAL A 54 -9.99 -5.08 5.41
C VAL A 54 -8.85 -5.95 5.92
N VAL A 55 -9.08 -6.74 6.98
CA VAL A 55 -8.08 -7.69 7.52
C VAL A 55 -7.71 -8.73 6.47
N ASP A 56 -8.70 -9.32 5.80
CA ASP A 56 -8.49 -10.32 4.76
C ASP A 56 -7.79 -9.72 3.53
N ASP A 57 -8.18 -8.52 3.12
CA ASP A 57 -7.52 -7.81 2.01
C ASP A 57 -6.06 -7.49 2.33
N MET A 58 -5.76 -7.05 3.56
CA MET A 58 -4.37 -6.79 3.96
C MET A 58 -3.55 -8.07 4.09
N ALA A 59 -4.14 -9.18 4.52
CA ALA A 59 -3.47 -10.49 4.53
C ALA A 59 -3.04 -10.90 3.11
N ARG A 60 -3.91 -10.74 2.11
CA ARG A 60 -3.58 -11.03 0.70
C ARG A 60 -2.47 -10.12 0.16
N VAL A 61 -2.46 -8.85 0.55
CA VAL A 61 -1.38 -7.91 0.18
C VAL A 61 -0.05 -8.35 0.80
N MET A 62 -0.06 -8.83 2.06
CA MET A 62 1.13 -9.35 2.71
C MET A 62 1.65 -10.61 2.01
N ASP A 63 0.78 -11.58 1.71
CA ASP A 63 1.15 -12.81 1.02
C ASP A 63 1.80 -12.51 -0.35
N GLY A 64 1.19 -11.62 -1.14
CA GLY A 64 1.75 -11.21 -2.43
C GLY A 64 3.06 -10.41 -2.32
N ALA A 65 3.22 -9.60 -1.27
CA ALA A 65 4.47 -8.88 -1.01
C ALA A 65 5.59 -9.83 -0.57
N ASP A 66 5.29 -10.85 0.23
CA ASP A 66 6.26 -11.86 0.65
C ASP A 66 6.71 -12.73 -0.53
N GLU A 67 5.79 -13.14 -1.41
CA GLU A 67 6.12 -13.84 -2.66
C GLU A 67 7.03 -12.99 -3.55
N LEU A 68 6.67 -11.72 -3.77
CA LEU A 68 7.45 -10.80 -4.59
C LEU A 68 8.84 -10.52 -3.99
N LEU A 69 8.93 -10.45 -2.66
CA LEU A 69 10.21 -10.27 -1.97
C LEU A 69 11.10 -11.51 -2.14
N ALA A 70 10.52 -12.71 -2.06
CA ALA A 70 11.25 -13.95 -2.32
C ALA A 70 11.80 -13.99 -3.76
N GLU A 71 11.00 -13.60 -4.76
CA GLU A 71 11.45 -13.51 -6.15
C GLU A 71 12.59 -12.49 -6.32
N LEU A 72 12.49 -11.32 -5.67
CA LEU A 72 13.54 -10.30 -5.71
C LEU A 72 14.84 -10.81 -5.05
N THR A 73 14.77 -11.61 -4.00
CA THR A 73 15.97 -12.19 -3.36
C THR A 73 16.74 -13.17 -4.25
N GLU A 74 16.12 -13.66 -5.33
CA GLU A 74 16.79 -14.44 -6.39
C GLU A 74 17.49 -13.54 -7.45
N GLU A 75 17.68 -12.25 -7.17
CA GLU A 75 18.27 -11.24 -8.06
C GLU A 75 17.51 -11.06 -9.39
N LYS A 76 16.20 -11.30 -9.38
CA LYS A 76 15.32 -11.05 -10.53
C LYS A 76 14.62 -9.70 -10.35
N PRO A 77 15.13 -8.60 -10.95
CA PRO A 77 14.49 -7.31 -10.85
C PRO A 77 13.13 -7.32 -11.55
N LEU A 78 12.19 -6.54 -11.03
CA LEU A 78 10.90 -6.31 -11.66
C LEU A 78 11.09 -5.62 -13.00
N ASN A 79 10.24 -5.98 -13.95
CA ASN A 79 10.13 -5.23 -15.18
C ASN A 79 9.48 -3.85 -14.92
N ALA A 80 9.57 -2.94 -15.89
CA ALA A 80 9.10 -1.56 -15.72
C ALA A 80 7.60 -1.46 -15.38
N PHE A 81 6.79 -2.39 -15.86
CA PHE A 81 5.35 -2.43 -15.58
C PHE A 81 5.09 -2.91 -14.15
N GLU A 82 5.71 -4.00 -13.72
CA GLU A 82 5.61 -4.53 -12.35
C GLU A 82 6.10 -3.52 -11.31
N ALA A 83 7.22 -2.85 -11.58
CA ALA A 83 7.76 -1.79 -10.73
C ALA A 83 6.78 -0.60 -10.58
N GLN A 84 6.05 -0.28 -11.65
CA GLN A 84 5.02 0.76 -11.62
C GLN A 84 3.81 0.31 -10.80
N GLU A 85 3.36 -0.94 -10.95
CA GLU A 85 2.26 -1.49 -10.16
C GLU A 85 2.61 -1.51 -8.67
N LEU A 86 3.83 -1.93 -8.32
CA LEU A 86 4.33 -1.89 -6.95
C LEU A 86 4.29 -0.47 -6.37
N GLN A 87 4.72 0.54 -7.14
CA GLN A 87 4.66 1.93 -6.70
C GLN A 87 3.23 2.42 -6.46
N LEU A 88 2.26 1.97 -7.28
CA LEU A 88 0.84 2.28 -7.09
C LEU A 88 0.28 1.62 -5.83
N VAL A 89 0.60 0.34 -5.60
CA VAL A 89 0.21 -0.39 -4.37
C VAL A 89 0.79 0.31 -3.15
N TRP A 90 2.08 0.64 -3.17
CA TRP A 90 2.75 1.38 -2.10
C TRP A 90 2.05 2.71 -1.81
N ASN A 91 1.74 3.51 -2.84
CA ASN A 91 1.04 4.78 -2.68
C ASN A 91 -0.34 4.59 -2.04
N LYS A 92 -1.11 3.58 -2.49
CA LYS A 92 -2.43 3.26 -1.93
C LYS A 92 -2.32 2.87 -0.45
N LEU A 93 -1.37 2.00 -0.10
CA LEU A 93 -1.14 1.59 1.29
C LEU A 93 -0.73 2.78 2.16
N ARG A 94 0.14 3.65 1.66
CA ARG A 94 0.55 4.88 2.37
C ARG A 94 -0.65 5.78 2.70
N HIS A 95 -1.57 5.93 1.75
CA HIS A 95 -2.82 6.67 1.98
C HIS A 95 -3.74 5.97 2.98
N LEU A 96 -3.85 4.63 2.92
CA LEU A 96 -4.64 3.86 3.88
C LEU A 96 -4.08 3.96 5.29
N VAL A 97 -2.76 3.82 5.48
CA VAL A 97 -2.12 4.03 6.78
C VAL A 97 -2.46 5.42 7.32
N ALA A 98 -2.29 6.47 6.51
CA ALA A 98 -2.66 7.81 6.93
C ALA A 98 -4.12 7.90 7.36
N ALA A 99 -5.06 7.31 6.61
CA ALA A 99 -6.48 7.30 6.96
C ALA A 99 -6.77 6.52 8.25
N THR A 100 -6.21 5.32 8.41
CA THR A 100 -6.36 4.46 9.59
C THR A 100 -5.91 5.19 10.86
N TYR A 101 -4.75 5.84 10.83
CA TYR A 101 -4.15 6.48 12.00
C TYR A 101 -4.57 7.96 12.19
N GLN A 102 -5.12 8.64 11.17
CA GLN A 102 -5.80 9.93 11.32
C GLN A 102 -7.21 9.77 11.88
N GLY A 103 -7.92 8.70 11.51
CA GLY A 103 -9.27 8.38 12.02
C GLY A 103 -9.29 7.92 13.47
N SER A 104 -8.20 7.33 13.97
CA SER A 104 -8.08 6.82 15.35
C SER A 104 -8.07 7.89 16.45
N TYR A 105 -8.17 9.19 16.10
CA TYR A 105 -8.34 10.29 17.06
C TYR A 105 -9.80 10.68 17.36
N PHE A 106 -10.81 10.07 16.71
CA PHE A 106 -12.20 10.45 16.92
C PHE A 106 -13.11 9.26 17.27
N SER A 107 -13.14 8.92 18.56
CA SER A 107 -14.38 8.64 19.30
C SER A 107 -14.15 8.69 20.82
N ASN A 108 -13.68 9.83 21.33
CA ASN A 108 -13.77 10.16 22.77
C ASN A 108 -15.08 10.88 23.12
N SER A 109 -16.10 10.77 22.25
CA SER A 109 -17.45 11.29 22.51
C SER A 109 -18.36 10.30 23.25
N LEU A 110 -17.87 9.11 23.60
CA LEU A 110 -18.64 8.12 24.38
C LEU A 110 -18.48 8.26 25.90
N TYR A 111 -17.76 9.29 26.37
CA TYR A 111 -17.66 9.67 27.77
C TYR A 111 -17.94 11.16 27.96
N ASN A 112 -19.22 11.57 27.83
CA ASN A 112 -19.82 12.71 28.52
C ASN A 112 -21.34 12.58 28.52
#